data_AF-A0A099XXE9-F1
#
_entry.id   AF-A0A099XXE9-F1
#
_cell.length_a   1.000
_cell.length_b   1.000
_cell.length_c   1.000
_cell.angle_alpha   90.00
_cell.angle_beta   90.00
_cell.angle_gamma   90.00
#
_symmetry.space_group_name_H-M   'P 1'
#
loop_
_entity.id
_entity.type
_entity.pdbx_description
1 polymer ?
#
loop_
_entity_poly.entity_id
_entity_poly.type
_entity_poly.pdbx_seq_one_letter_code
_entity_poly.pdbx_strand_id
1 'polypeptide(L)' 'MQEIIAYLLVVLAVAFLVKKYIFPSDKDKGCSPDCGC' A
#
# COMPACT_ATOMS: atom_id res chain seq x y z
N MET A 1 24.82 -13.42 -7.71
CA MET A 1 24.57 -12.36 -6.70
C MET A 1 23.29 -11.59 -7.02
N GLN A 2 22.16 -12.29 -7.13
CA GLN A 2 20.80 -11.70 -7.27
C GLN A 2 20.18 -11.43 -5.88
N GLU A 3 21.03 -11.41 -4.87
CA GLU A 3 20.66 -11.29 -3.45
C GLU A 3 20.09 -9.90 -3.18
N ILE A 4 20.64 -8.88 -3.84
CA ILE A 4 20.15 -7.50 -3.79
C ILE A 4 18.70 -7.41 -4.30
N ILE A 5 18.35 -8.19 -5.34
CA ILE A 5 16.98 -8.23 -5.88
C ILE A 5 16.04 -8.87 -4.87
N ALA A 6 16.46 -9.97 -4.23
CA ALA A 6 15.69 -10.61 -3.18
C ALA A 6 15.46 -9.67 -1.97
N TYR A 7 16.51 -8.98 -1.50
CA TYR A 7 16.39 -8.00 -0.42
C TYR A 7 15.50 -6.82 -0.80
N LEU A 8 15.59 -6.31 -2.04
CA LEU A 8 14.70 -5.26 -2.54
C LEU A 8 13.23 -5.71 -2.55
N LEU A 9 12.95 -6.92 -3.02
CA LEU A 9 11.58 -7.47 -3.02
C LEU A 9 11.03 -7.64 -1.60
N VAL A 10 11.86 -8.09 -0.66
CA VAL A 10 11.46 -8.21 0.76
C VAL A 10 11.17 -6.84 1.36
N VAL A 11 12.03 -5.84 1.13
CA VAL A 11 11.82 -4.47 1.61
C VAL A 11 10.57 -3.86 1.00
N LEU A 12 10.32 -4.05 -0.30
CA LEU A 12 9.10 -3.61 -0.97
C LEU A 12 7.85 -4.29 -0.43
N ALA A 13 7.91 -5.59 -0.16
CA ALA A 13 6.79 -6.35 0.41
C ALA A 13 6.46 -5.85 1.82
N VAL A 14 7.47 -5.67 2.67
CA VAL A 14 7.28 -5.13 4.02
C VAL A 14 6.75 -3.69 3.97
N ALA A 15 7.29 -2.83 3.11
CA ALA A 15 6.80 -1.47 2.92
C ALA A 15 5.35 -1.43 2.40
N PHE A 16 4.99 -2.33 1.48
CA PHE A 16 3.62 -2.47 0.96
C PHE A 16 2.66 -2.93 2.05
N LEU A 17 3.05 -3.91 2.86
CA LEU A 17 2.25 -4.40 3.99
C LEU A 17 2.08 -3.32 5.05
N VAL A 18 3.14 -2.61 5.44
CA VAL A 18 3.07 -1.48 6.36
C VAL A 18 2.14 -0.39 5.80
N LYS A 19 2.28 -0.01 4.53
CA LYS A 19 1.39 0.97 3.90
C LYS A 19 -0.06 0.47 3.85
N LYS A 20 -0.29 -0.82 3.60
CA LYS A 20 -1.64 -1.38 3.50
C LYS A 20 -2.34 -1.53 4.86
N TYR A 21 -1.62 -1.95 5.89
CA TYR A 21 -2.19 -2.31 7.19
C TYR A 21 -2.04 -1.22 8.26
N ILE A 22 -1.00 -0.38 8.19
CA ILE A 22 -0.78 0.73 9.15
C ILE A 22 -1.26 2.06 8.56
N PHE A 23 -1.26 2.19 7.22
CA PHE A 23 -1.96 3.26 6.50
C PHE A 23 -3.15 2.70 5.71
N PRO A 24 -4.15 2.03 6.34
CA PRO A 24 -5.44 1.92 5.69
C PRO A 24 -5.91 3.36 5.54
N SER A 25 -5.72 3.90 4.33
CA SER A 25 -6.16 5.23 4.00
C SER A 25 -7.65 5.13 3.77
N ASP A 26 -8.38 4.81 4.85
CA ASP A 26 -9.73 5.28 5.09
C ASP A 26 -9.63 6.79 5.30
N LYS A 27 -9.23 7.46 4.22
CA LYS A 27 -9.60 8.82 3.91
C LYS A 27 -10.77 8.76 2.92
N ASP A 28 -11.77 7.94 3.25
CA ASP A 28 -13.16 8.36 3.20
C ASP A 28 -13.33 9.57 4.13
N LYS A 29 -12.77 10.70 3.69
CA LYS A 29 -13.10 12.03 4.19
C LYS A 29 -13.64 12.83 3.01
N GLY A 30 -14.82 12.42 2.57
CA GLY A 30 -15.79 13.27 1.88
C GLY A 30 -15.92 13.10 0.37
N CYS A 31 -16.46 11.99 -0.12
CA CYS A 31 -17.61 11.98 -1.05
C CYS A 31 -18.01 10.54 -1.47
N SER A 32 -18.99 9.96 -0.78
CA SER A 32 -20.04 9.15 -1.41
C SER A 32 -21.33 9.97 -1.17
N PRO A 33 -22.26 10.21 -2.11
CA PRO A 33 -22.94 9.17 -2.91
C PRO A 33 -23.55 9.65 -4.26
N ASP A 34 -22.95 10.53 -5.06
CA ASP A 34 -23.65 11.07 -6.26
C ASP A 34 -22.70 11.46 -7.40
N CYS A 35 -21.99 10.47 -7.96
CA CYS A 35 -21.65 10.43 -9.39
C CYS A 35 -21.07 9.06 -9.69
N GLY A 36 -21.86 8.18 -10.33
CA GLY A 36 -21.59 6.74 -10.42
C GLY A 36 -20.24 6.38 -11.06
N CYS A 37 -19.28 6.02 -10.21
CA CYS A 37 -18.07 5.30 -10.58
C CYS A 37 -17.55 4.54 -9.36
#